data_AF-S4RAR6-F1
#
_entry.id   AF-S4RAR6-F1
#
_cell.length_a   1.000
_cell.length_b   1.000
_cell.length_c   1.000
_cell.angle_alpha   90.00
_cell.angle_beta   90.00
_cell.angle_gamma   90.00
#
_symmetry.space_group_name_H-M   'P 1'
#
loop_
_entity.id
_entity.type
_entity.pdbx_description
1 polymer ?
#
loop_
_entity_poly.entity_id
_entity_poly.type
_entity_poly.pdbx_seq_one_letter_code
_entity_poly.pdbx_strand_id
1 'polypeptide(L)'
;LHPAQVTVRAAAGRSVRPYRSELAYLHAMKEDLAQWLNVIFSDVAFDVSADNFTATLSAGWPLCRLANAVSRWALDCSRARDPGQGSNPGLGAHGLPRATFAARDRVATFLGWCRSELGIPEHLTFETNDLMEVGRQERRGGGERQVVLCLLEVARRGARMGGPAPELVMLERDIE
;
A
#
# COMPACT_ATOMS: atom_id res chain seq x y z
N LEU A 1 -20.85 54.64 -12.85
CA LEU A 1 -20.29 53.41 -13.48
C LEU A 1 -20.02 52.41 -12.35
N HIS A 2 -20.90 51.42 -12.21
CA HIS A 2 -20.79 50.23 -11.33
C HIS A 2 -20.23 49.07 -12.20
N PRO A 3 -19.91 47.85 -11.71
CA PRO A 3 -18.90 47.46 -10.71
C PRO A 3 -18.05 46.21 -11.14
N ALA A 4 -17.11 45.81 -10.28
CA ALA A 4 -16.63 44.42 -10.02
C ALA A 4 -15.74 43.66 -11.03
N GLN A 5 -15.13 42.59 -10.47
CA GLN A 5 -14.32 41.49 -11.03
C GLN A 5 -12.79 41.69 -11.01
N VAL A 6 -11.94 40.73 -10.63
CA VAL A 6 -11.98 39.59 -9.71
C VAL A 6 -10.52 39.10 -9.62
N THR A 7 -10.09 38.74 -8.41
CA THR A 7 -9.07 37.74 -8.04
C THR A 7 -8.23 37.10 -9.16
N VAL A 8 -6.92 37.37 -9.19
CA VAL A 8 -5.95 36.42 -9.77
C VAL A 8 -5.34 35.60 -8.63
N ARG A 9 -5.98 34.46 -8.35
CA ARG A 9 -5.38 33.35 -7.60
C ARG A 9 -4.18 32.86 -8.41
N ALA A 10 -2.97 33.13 -7.95
CA ALA A 10 -1.78 32.46 -8.44
C ALA A 10 -1.73 31.03 -7.88
N ALA A 11 -2.46 30.13 -8.52
CA ALA A 11 -2.28 28.68 -8.39
C ALA A 11 -1.74 28.17 -9.73
N ALA A 12 -0.43 28.30 -9.94
CA ALA A 12 0.27 27.63 -11.02
C ALA A 12 1.76 27.61 -10.69
N GLY A 13 2.31 26.43 -10.40
CA GLY A 13 3.76 26.28 -10.42
C GLY A 13 4.42 25.38 -9.39
N ARG A 14 3.73 24.45 -8.71
CA ARG A 14 4.45 23.23 -8.26
C ARG A 14 4.78 22.43 -9.51
N SER A 15 5.82 22.86 -10.22
CA SER A 15 6.43 22.15 -11.33
C SER A 15 6.83 20.78 -10.78
N VAL A 16 6.07 19.76 -11.14
CA VAL A 16 6.46 18.37 -10.95
C VAL A 16 7.71 18.21 -11.80
N ARG A 17 8.88 18.29 -11.16
CA ARG A 17 10.14 17.99 -11.84
C ARG A 17 10.03 16.53 -12.31
N PRO A 18 10.14 16.25 -13.62
CA PRO A 18 10.16 14.88 -14.08
C PRO A 18 11.34 14.18 -13.40
N TYR A 19 11.08 13.02 -12.79
CA TYR A 19 12.16 12.16 -12.28
C TYR A 19 13.10 11.83 -13.44
N ARG A 20 14.40 12.00 -13.21
CA ARG A 20 15.43 11.85 -14.25
C ARG A 20 15.73 10.39 -14.61
N SER A 21 15.20 9.42 -13.85
CA SER A 21 15.30 7.99 -14.12
C SER A 21 14.16 7.20 -13.46
N GLU A 22 13.83 6.03 -14.02
CA GLU A 22 12.84 5.09 -13.48
C GLU A 22 13.18 4.65 -12.04
N LEU A 23 14.47 4.51 -11.73
CA LEU A 23 14.96 4.18 -10.39
C LEU A 23 14.64 5.27 -9.36
N ALA A 24 14.75 6.55 -9.73
CA ALA A 24 14.44 7.66 -8.83
C ALA A 24 12.93 7.71 -8.53
N TYR A 25 12.09 7.40 -9.52
CA TYR A 25 10.65 7.28 -9.32
C TYR A 25 10.30 6.11 -8.39
N LEU A 26 10.87 4.92 -8.65
CA LEU A 26 10.67 3.74 -7.81
C LEU A 26 11.11 3.98 -6.36
N HIS A 27 12.23 4.67 -6.17
CA HIS A 27 12.71 5.06 -4.85
C HIS A 27 11.72 5.99 -4.12
N ALA A 28 11.18 7.00 -4.80
CA ALA A 28 10.18 7.88 -4.22
C ALA A 28 8.89 7.13 -3.83
N MET A 29 8.44 6.19 -4.65
CA MET A 29 7.28 5.34 -4.32
C MET A 29 7.55 4.47 -3.09
N LYS A 30 8.75 3.91 -2.97
CA LYS A 30 9.16 3.16 -1.78
C LYS A 30 9.21 4.02 -0.54
N GLU A 31 9.70 5.25 -0.65
CA GLU A 31 9.77 6.20 0.47
C GLU A 31 8.38 6.53 1.00
N ASP A 32 7.43 6.83 0.11
CA ASP A 32 6.04 7.09 0.46
C ASP A 32 5.36 5.87 1.10
N LEU A 33 5.53 4.68 0.51
CA LEU A 33 5.04 3.42 1.10
C LEU A 33 5.70 3.11 2.46
N ALA A 34 6.99 3.41 2.63
CA ALA A 34 7.71 3.20 3.86
C ALA A 34 7.14 4.08 4.99
N GLN A 35 6.94 5.37 4.71
CA GLN A 35 6.31 6.30 5.65
C GLN A 35 4.90 5.83 6.02
N TRP A 36 4.10 5.41 5.04
CA TRP A 36 2.76 4.87 5.27
C TRP A 36 2.76 3.61 6.15
N LEU A 37 3.68 2.66 5.92
CA LEU A 37 3.80 1.47 6.77
C LEU A 37 4.23 1.82 8.20
N ASN A 38 5.16 2.77 8.38
CA ASN A 38 5.57 3.24 9.70
C ASN A 38 4.39 3.89 10.46
N VAL A 39 3.49 4.60 9.77
CA VAL A 39 2.26 5.12 10.38
C VAL A 39 1.34 3.98 10.86
N ILE A 40 1.10 2.98 10.00
CA ILE A 40 0.24 1.84 10.33
C ILE A 40 0.81 1.01 11.50
N PHE A 41 2.14 0.88 11.57
CA PHE A 41 2.84 0.08 12.57
C PHE A 41 3.43 0.89 13.72
N SER A 42 2.89 2.10 13.97
CA SER A 42 3.34 3.01 15.03
C SER A 42 3.26 2.42 16.45
N ASP A 43 2.52 1.33 16.65
CA ASP A 43 2.39 0.63 17.93
C ASP A 43 3.49 -0.42 18.19
N VAL A 44 4.39 -0.66 17.23
CA VAL A 44 5.54 -1.56 17.37
C VAL A 44 6.83 -0.89 16.93
N ALA A 45 7.97 -1.42 17.42
CA ALA A 45 9.28 -1.02 16.92
C ALA A 45 9.45 -1.51 15.48
N PHE A 46 9.08 -0.67 14.52
CA PHE A 46 9.19 -0.91 13.10
C PHE A 46 9.75 0.36 12.44
N ASP A 47 10.84 0.20 11.71
CA ASP A 47 11.52 1.29 11.00
C ASP A 47 11.92 0.80 9.61
N VAL A 48 11.04 1.06 8.65
CA VAL A 48 11.30 0.81 7.24
C VAL A 48 11.63 2.13 6.53
N SER A 49 12.61 2.07 5.62
CA SER A 49 12.98 3.16 4.73
C SER A 49 12.96 2.67 3.29
N ALA A 50 13.13 3.58 2.32
CA ALA A 50 13.30 3.17 0.93
C ALA A 50 14.53 2.24 0.76
N ASP A 51 15.64 2.51 1.45
CA ASP A 51 16.87 1.72 1.29
C ASP A 51 16.72 0.28 1.78
N ASN A 52 15.98 0.06 2.88
CA ASN A 52 15.80 -1.27 3.46
C ASN A 52 14.45 -1.94 3.09
N PHE A 53 13.64 -1.30 2.24
CA PHE A 53 12.23 -1.63 2.03
C PHE A 53 11.97 -3.12 1.77
N THR A 54 12.54 -3.67 0.70
CA THR A 54 12.34 -5.07 0.30
C THR A 54 12.99 -6.04 1.28
N ALA A 55 14.16 -5.70 1.84
CA ALA A 55 14.84 -6.49 2.86
C ALA A 55 13.96 -6.64 4.12
N THR A 56 13.37 -5.55 4.60
CA THR A 56 12.46 -5.54 5.76
C THR A 56 11.19 -6.34 5.47
N LEU A 57 10.59 -6.16 4.29
CA LEU A 57 9.39 -6.90 3.89
C LEU A 57 9.63 -8.39 3.65
N SER A 58 10.86 -8.79 3.30
CA SER A 58 11.23 -10.20 3.07
C SER A 58 11.02 -11.09 4.29
N ALA A 59 11.00 -10.52 5.51
CA ALA A 59 10.66 -11.23 6.74
C ALA A 59 9.19 -11.73 6.76
N GLY A 60 8.34 -11.19 5.87
CA GLY A 60 6.96 -11.61 5.62
C GLY A 60 5.95 -11.18 6.69
N TRP A 61 6.37 -11.02 7.95
CA TRP A 61 5.49 -10.58 9.03
C TRP A 61 4.90 -9.18 8.82
N PRO A 62 5.59 -8.17 8.25
CA PRO A 62 4.99 -6.85 8.06
C PRO A 62 3.82 -6.92 7.07
N LEU A 63 3.93 -7.75 6.03
CA LEU A 63 2.86 -7.98 5.06
C LEU A 63 1.65 -8.68 5.69
N CYS A 64 1.88 -9.68 6.54
CA CYS A 64 0.78 -10.33 7.27
C CYS A 64 0.07 -9.35 8.22
N ARG A 65 0.83 -8.48 8.86
CA ARG A 65 0.28 -7.44 9.73
C ARG A 65 -0.52 -6.41 8.94
N LEU A 66 -0.02 -5.99 7.78
CA LEU A 66 -0.73 -5.09 6.87
C LEU A 66 -2.09 -5.68 6.45
N ALA A 67 -2.11 -6.93 5.99
CA ALA A 67 -3.36 -7.61 5.64
C ALA A 67 -4.37 -7.60 6.79
N ASN A 68 -3.91 -7.90 8.00
CA ASN A 68 -4.75 -7.86 9.20
C ASN A 68 -5.26 -6.46 9.54
N ALA A 69 -4.45 -5.41 9.35
CA ALA A 69 -4.89 -4.03 9.54
C ALA A 69 -5.99 -3.65 8.53
N VAL A 70 -5.77 -3.97 7.26
CA VAL A 70 -6.75 -3.73 6.19
C VAL A 70 -8.06 -4.49 6.45
N SER A 71 -7.99 -5.73 6.90
CA SER A 71 -9.19 -6.50 7.26
C SER A 71 -9.98 -5.92 8.42
N ARG A 72 -9.30 -5.30 9.39
CA ARG A 72 -9.98 -4.59 10.47
C ARG A 72 -10.71 -3.36 9.94
N TRP A 73 -10.06 -2.56 9.10
CA TRP A 73 -10.71 -1.42 8.45
C TRP A 73 -11.93 -1.85 7.63
N ALA A 74 -11.82 -2.93 6.87
CA ALA A 74 -12.94 -3.52 6.13
C ALA A 74 -14.12 -3.90 7.02
N LEU A 75 -13.84 -4.57 8.15
CA LEU A 75 -14.85 -4.98 9.11
C LEU A 75 -15.52 -3.79 9.80
N ASP A 76 -14.74 -2.82 10.23
CA ASP A 76 -15.24 -1.60 10.89
C ASP A 76 -16.08 -0.76 9.92
N CYS A 77 -15.65 -0.65 8.66
CA CYS A 77 -16.42 -0.01 7.60
C CYS A 77 -17.75 -0.73 7.32
N SER A 78 -17.75 -2.07 7.33
CA SER A 78 -18.98 -2.86 7.15
C SER A 78 -19.96 -2.64 8.30
N ARG A 79 -19.47 -2.69 9.55
CA ARG A 79 -20.27 -2.44 10.76
C ARG A 79 -20.85 -1.03 10.82
N ALA A 80 -20.10 -0.03 10.39
CA ALA A 80 -20.57 1.34 10.32
C ALA A 80 -21.70 1.53 9.28
N ARG A 81 -21.70 0.71 8.22
CA ARG A 81 -22.71 0.75 7.15
C ARG A 81 -24.00 0.02 7.52
N ASP A 82 -23.91 -1.10 8.22
CA ASP A 82 -25.06 -1.90 8.64
C ASP A 82 -24.91 -2.42 10.09
N PRO A 83 -25.30 -1.62 11.09
CA PRO A 83 -25.19 -1.99 12.50
C PRO A 83 -26.23 -3.02 12.97
N GLY A 84 -27.11 -3.52 12.08
CA GLY A 84 -28.30 -4.31 12.46
C GLY A 84 -28.45 -5.68 11.81
N GLN A 85 -27.84 -5.94 10.65
CA GLN A 85 -27.83 -7.29 10.06
C GLN A 85 -26.56 -8.03 10.43
N GLY A 86 -26.66 -9.35 10.62
CA GLY A 86 -25.50 -10.24 10.78
C GLY A 86 -24.54 -9.98 9.63
N SER A 87 -23.50 -9.21 9.91
CA SER A 87 -22.70 -8.55 8.90
C SER A 87 -22.01 -9.59 8.03
N ASN A 88 -22.44 -9.73 6.77
CA ASN A 88 -21.66 -10.46 5.78
C ASN A 88 -20.35 -9.69 5.60
N PRO A 89 -19.19 -10.28 5.97
CA PRO A 89 -17.93 -9.59 5.84
C PRO A 89 -17.71 -9.26 4.36
N GLY A 90 -17.60 -7.97 4.05
CA GLY A 90 -17.30 -7.54 2.68
C GLY A 90 -15.89 -7.97 2.27
N LEU A 91 -15.56 -7.72 0.99
CA LEU A 91 -14.22 -7.89 0.45
C LEU A 91 -13.16 -7.33 1.42
N GLY A 92 -12.14 -8.12 1.73
CA GLY A 92 -11.03 -7.73 2.58
C GLY A 92 -11.23 -8.02 4.06
N ALA A 93 -12.43 -8.37 4.54
CA ALA A 93 -12.74 -8.43 5.97
C ALA A 93 -12.17 -9.66 6.72
N HIS A 94 -11.70 -10.69 6.02
CA HIS A 94 -11.03 -11.82 6.68
C HIS A 94 -9.53 -11.56 6.73
N GLY A 95 -8.99 -11.41 7.94
CA GLY A 95 -7.55 -11.27 8.16
C GLY A 95 -6.78 -12.58 7.97
N LEU A 96 -5.47 -12.49 8.12
CA LEU A 96 -4.58 -13.65 8.11
C LEU A 96 -4.41 -14.22 9.52
N PRO A 97 -4.48 -15.56 9.69
CA PRO A 97 -4.16 -16.19 10.97
C PRO A 97 -2.70 -15.90 11.36
N ARG A 98 -2.38 -15.99 12.66
CA ARG A 98 -0.99 -15.91 13.14
C ARG A 98 -0.17 -17.05 12.53
N ALA A 99 0.64 -16.72 11.53
CA ALA A 99 1.50 -17.68 10.85
C ALA A 99 2.74 -18.01 11.70
N THR A 100 2.89 -19.27 12.10
CA THR A 100 4.10 -19.84 12.73
C THR A 100 5.17 -20.26 11.72
N PHE A 101 4.92 -20.05 10.43
CA PHE A 101 5.72 -20.54 9.32
C PHE A 101 6.95 -19.65 8.98
N ALA A 102 7.79 -20.16 8.07
CA ALA A 102 8.96 -19.46 7.55
C ALA A 102 8.56 -18.19 6.78
N ALA A 103 9.51 -17.27 6.59
CA ALA A 103 9.26 -15.97 5.96
C ALA A 103 8.60 -16.10 4.56
N ARG A 104 9.04 -17.08 3.75
CA ARG A 104 8.46 -17.36 2.43
C ARG A 104 6.97 -17.71 2.48
N ASP A 105 6.57 -18.53 3.44
CA ASP A 105 5.19 -18.96 3.60
C ASP A 105 4.30 -17.80 4.07
N ARG A 106 4.83 -16.91 4.91
CA ARG A 106 4.15 -15.66 5.29
C ARG A 106 3.88 -14.78 4.08
N VAL A 107 4.87 -14.60 3.21
CA VAL A 107 4.70 -13.86 1.94
C VAL A 107 3.68 -14.56 1.04
N ALA A 108 3.76 -15.88 0.85
CA ALA A 108 2.80 -16.63 0.04
C ALA A 108 1.36 -16.50 0.57
N THR A 109 1.20 -16.55 1.89
CA THR A 109 -0.09 -16.37 2.57
C THR A 109 -0.65 -14.98 2.33
N PHE A 110 0.19 -13.93 2.42
CA PHE A 110 -0.20 -12.57 2.08
C PHE A 110 -0.64 -12.41 0.62
N LEU A 111 0.09 -13.01 -0.32
CA LEU A 111 -0.25 -12.97 -1.74
C LEU A 111 -1.57 -13.69 -2.03
N GLY A 112 -1.82 -14.81 -1.35
CA GLY A 112 -3.11 -15.50 -1.39
C GLY A 112 -4.25 -14.59 -0.95
N TRP A 113 -4.09 -13.94 0.20
CA TRP A 113 -5.06 -12.98 0.73
C TRP A 113 -5.29 -11.76 -0.18
N CYS A 114 -4.24 -11.21 -0.78
CA CYS A 114 -4.38 -10.13 -1.75
C CYS A 114 -5.34 -10.52 -2.88
N ARG A 115 -5.23 -11.75 -3.40
CA ARG A 115 -6.09 -12.24 -4.48
C ARG A 115 -7.48 -12.60 -4.00
N SER A 116 -7.61 -13.38 -2.92
CA SER A 116 -8.90 -13.92 -2.47
C SER A 116 -9.73 -12.92 -1.69
N GLU A 117 -9.11 -12.18 -0.77
CA GLU A 117 -9.82 -11.28 0.13
C GLU A 117 -9.89 -9.89 -0.43
N LEU A 118 -8.80 -9.32 -0.95
CA LEU A 118 -8.85 -7.99 -1.56
C LEU A 118 -9.28 -7.99 -3.02
N GLY A 119 -9.21 -9.12 -3.73
CA GLY A 119 -9.52 -9.22 -5.17
C GLY A 119 -8.43 -8.64 -6.08
N ILE A 120 -7.16 -8.57 -5.62
CA ILE A 120 -6.07 -7.94 -6.39
C ILE A 120 -5.74 -8.85 -7.57
N PRO A 121 -5.77 -8.34 -8.81
CA PRO A 121 -5.51 -9.18 -9.97
C PRO A 121 -4.06 -9.67 -9.96
N GLU A 122 -3.83 -10.87 -10.46
CA GLU A 122 -2.54 -11.55 -10.39
C GLU A 122 -1.40 -10.73 -11.02
N HIS A 123 -1.67 -10.01 -12.11
CA HIS A 123 -0.70 -9.14 -12.77
C HIS A 123 -0.28 -7.90 -11.95
N LEU A 124 -0.97 -7.59 -10.84
CA LEU A 124 -0.55 -6.57 -9.87
C LEU A 124 0.07 -7.19 -8.61
N THR A 125 0.04 -8.51 -8.45
CA THR A 125 0.74 -9.20 -7.36
C THR A 125 2.18 -9.52 -7.74
N PHE A 126 3.07 -9.59 -6.76
CA PHE A 126 4.44 -10.06 -6.95
C PHE A 126 4.58 -11.54 -6.56
N GLU A 127 5.71 -12.16 -6.88
CA GLU A 127 6.02 -13.53 -6.48
C GLU A 127 6.87 -13.59 -5.22
N THR A 128 6.79 -14.69 -4.46
CA THR A 128 7.62 -14.85 -3.24
C THR A 128 9.12 -14.66 -3.50
N ASN A 129 9.64 -15.04 -4.67
CA ASN A 129 11.04 -14.86 -5.03
C ASN A 129 11.43 -13.38 -5.22
N ASP A 130 10.49 -12.51 -5.62
CA ASP A 130 10.75 -11.09 -5.83
C ASP A 130 11.21 -10.38 -4.55
N LEU A 131 10.76 -10.87 -3.38
CA LEU A 131 11.18 -10.40 -2.07
C LEU A 131 12.32 -11.21 -1.44
N MET A 132 12.55 -12.46 -1.85
CA MET A 132 13.53 -13.34 -1.20
C MET A 132 14.92 -13.23 -1.82
N GLU A 133 15.03 -12.84 -3.09
CA GLU A 133 16.30 -12.70 -3.80
C GLU A 133 16.90 -11.28 -3.69
N VAL A 134 16.93 -10.76 -2.45
CA VAL A 134 17.46 -9.43 -2.11
C VAL A 134 18.99 -9.44 -2.28
N GLY A 135 19.47 -8.98 -3.43
CA GLY A 135 20.90 -8.85 -3.73
C GLY A 135 21.29 -9.11 -5.19
N ARG A 136 20.46 -9.83 -5.97
CA ARG A 136 20.65 -9.97 -7.43
C ARG A 136 19.74 -9.04 -8.24
N GLN A 137 18.64 -8.60 -7.64
CA GLN A 137 17.56 -7.83 -8.25
C GLN A 137 17.93 -6.38 -8.63
N GLU A 138 18.95 -5.80 -7.98
CA GLU A 138 19.38 -4.41 -8.22
C GLU A 138 19.80 -4.15 -9.68
N ARG A 139 20.20 -5.22 -10.41
CA ARG A 139 20.50 -5.15 -11.85
C ARG A 139 19.30 -5.28 -12.79
N ARG A 140 18.09 -5.58 -12.30
CA ARG A 140 16.90 -5.78 -13.15
C ARG A 140 15.63 -5.03 -12.73
N GLY A 141 15.54 -4.46 -11.52
CA GLY A 141 14.47 -3.54 -11.09
C GLY A 141 13.01 -4.07 -11.10
N GLY A 142 12.75 -5.20 -11.75
CA GLY A 142 11.41 -5.70 -12.06
C GLY A 142 10.63 -6.19 -10.84
N GLY A 143 11.24 -7.04 -10.00
CA GLY A 143 10.50 -7.59 -8.86
C GLY A 143 10.28 -6.57 -7.74
N GLU A 144 11.20 -5.62 -7.53
CA GLU A 144 10.97 -4.52 -6.58
C GLU A 144 9.83 -3.61 -7.04
N ARG A 145 9.78 -3.29 -8.34
CA ARG A 145 8.65 -2.56 -8.95
C ARG A 145 7.34 -3.30 -8.71
N GLN A 146 7.30 -4.61 -8.90
CA GLN A 146 6.08 -5.39 -8.70
C GLN A 146 5.62 -5.41 -7.23
N VAL A 147 6.55 -5.46 -6.27
CA VAL A 147 6.24 -5.34 -4.83
C VAL A 147 5.59 -3.98 -4.54
N VAL A 148 6.18 -2.91 -5.06
CA VAL A 148 5.67 -1.54 -4.87
C VAL A 148 4.27 -1.38 -5.47
N LEU A 149 4.05 -1.84 -6.70
CA LEU A 149 2.75 -1.77 -7.37
C LEU A 149 1.66 -2.55 -6.62
N CYS A 150 2.00 -3.75 -6.13
CA CYS A 150 1.10 -4.56 -5.31
C CYS A 150 0.67 -3.82 -4.05
N LEU A 151 1.63 -3.23 -3.32
CA LEU A 151 1.36 -2.52 -2.08
C LEU A 151 0.57 -1.21 -2.29
N LEU A 152 0.81 -0.50 -3.39
CA LEU A 152 -0.04 0.64 -3.76
C LEU A 152 -1.49 0.23 -4.01
N GLU A 153 -1.72 -0.91 -4.68
CA GLU A 153 -3.07 -1.42 -4.88
C GLU A 153 -3.74 -1.84 -3.56
N VAL A 154 -2.98 -2.46 -2.65
CA VAL A 154 -3.45 -2.75 -1.27
C VAL A 154 -3.83 -1.45 -0.56
N ALA A 155 -2.99 -0.43 -0.64
CA ALA A 155 -3.23 0.87 0.00
C ALA A 155 -4.47 1.57 -0.58
N ARG A 156 -4.63 1.56 -1.90
CA ARG A 156 -5.80 2.11 -2.60
C ARG A 156 -7.10 1.48 -2.13
N ARG A 157 -7.11 0.15 -1.95
CA ARG A 157 -8.28 -0.57 -1.42
C ARG A 157 -8.48 -0.32 0.08
N GLY A 158 -7.41 -0.33 0.86
CA GLY A 158 -7.39 0.02 2.28
C GLY A 158 -8.01 1.39 2.57
N ALA A 159 -7.64 2.39 1.78
CA ALA A 159 -8.15 3.76 1.89
C ALA A 159 -9.66 3.86 1.68
N ARG A 160 -10.22 3.07 0.75
CA ARG A 160 -11.68 2.99 0.53
C ARG A 160 -12.44 2.38 1.71
N MET A 161 -11.73 1.67 2.59
CA MET A 161 -12.25 1.07 3.81
C MET A 161 -11.97 1.92 5.06
N GLY A 162 -11.49 3.16 4.88
CA GLY A 162 -11.24 4.10 5.97
C GLY A 162 -9.85 4.01 6.60
N GLY A 163 -8.94 3.20 6.04
CA GLY A 163 -7.54 3.18 6.45
C GLY A 163 -6.75 4.43 6.01
N PRO A 164 -5.61 4.74 6.64
CA PRO A 164 -4.67 5.75 6.13
C PRO A 164 -4.16 5.33 4.75
N ALA A 165 -3.80 6.31 3.94
CA ALA A 165 -3.26 6.11 2.60
C ALA A 165 -1.90 6.80 2.45
N PRO A 166 -0.99 6.25 1.62
CA PRO A 166 0.24 6.93 1.22
C PRO A 166 -0.11 8.16 0.36
N GLU A 167 0.77 9.17 0.33
CA GLU A 167 0.51 10.45 -0.35
C GLU A 167 0.22 10.24 -1.83
N LEU A 168 0.91 9.32 -2.49
CA LEU A 168 0.68 8.99 -3.91
C LEU A 168 -0.77 8.56 -4.17
N VAL A 169 -1.34 7.71 -3.32
CA VAL A 169 -2.72 7.24 -3.46
C VAL A 169 -3.72 8.37 -3.20
N MET A 170 -3.39 9.30 -2.30
CA MET A 170 -4.22 10.50 -2.07
C MET A 170 -4.21 11.41 -3.30
N LEU A 171 -3.03 11.65 -3.88
CA LEU A 171 -2.88 12.49 -5.07
C LEU A 171 -3.59 11.90 -6.30
N GLU A 172 -3.60 10.57 -6.47
CA GLU A 172 -4.36 9.90 -7.54
C GLU A 172 -5.85 10.26 -7.51
N ARG A 173 -6.45 10.36 -6.31
CA ARG A 173 -7.88 10.66 -6.13
C ARG A 173 -8.23 12.12 -6.38
N ASP A 174 -7.28 13.04 -6.26
CA ASP A 174 -7.49 14.47 -6.49
C ASP A 174 -7.54 14.82 -8.00
N ILE A 175 -7.18 13.88 -8.87
CA ILE A 175 -7.09 14.07 -10.33
C ILE A 175 -8.32 13.46 -11.06
N GLU A 176 -9.15 12.69 -10.35
CA GLU A 176 -10.43 12.12 -10.84
C GLU A 176 -11.62 13.07 -10.62
#